data_AF-A0A4Q6BQ23-F1
#
_entry.id   AF-A0A4Q6BQ23-F1
#
_cell.length_a   1.000
_cell.length_b   1.000
_cell.length_c   1.000
_cell.angle_alpha   90.00
_cell.angle_beta   90.00
_cell.angle_gamma   90.00
#
_symmetry.space_group_name_H-M   'P 1'
#
loop_
_entity.id
_entity.type
_entity.pdbx_description
1 polymer ?
#
loop_
_entity_poly.entity_id
_entity_poly.type
_entity_poly.pdbx_seq_one_letter_code
_entity_poly.pdbx_strand_id
1 'polypeptide(L)'
;MATFLVLLCGIVLAATYFAPEVSGLPSGVSTKALPGATYTECGHEGGRCPFAGKASVRYGANGKYHYATRTDGAACDNETFGDPAMGDAKTCAFSPVK
;
A
#
# COMPACT_ATOMS: atom_id res chain seq x y z
N MET A 1 -27.96 -14.20 63.11
CA MET A 1 -28.10 -15.58 62.58
C MET A 1 -28.96 -15.51 61.34
N ALA A 2 -28.36 -15.62 60.16
CA ALA A 2 -29.07 -15.82 58.89
C ALA A 2 -28.04 -16.23 57.83
N THR A 3 -27.64 -17.49 57.89
CA THR A 3 -27.01 -18.23 56.80
C THR A 3 -27.98 -18.31 55.63
N PHE A 4 -27.68 -17.65 54.51
CA PHE A 4 -28.35 -17.91 53.24
C PHE A 4 -27.32 -18.27 52.17
N LEU A 5 -27.08 -19.57 52.17
CA LEU A 5 -26.69 -20.40 51.04
C LEU A 5 -27.60 -20.08 49.84
N VAL A 6 -27.20 -19.14 48.98
CA VAL A 6 -27.76 -18.96 47.63
C VAL A 6 -26.72 -19.49 46.64
N LEU A 7 -26.61 -20.81 46.63
CA LEU A 7 -25.95 -21.56 45.56
C LEU A 7 -26.96 -21.69 44.41
N LEU A 8 -26.52 -21.32 43.20
CA LEU A 8 -27.15 -21.52 41.89
C LEU A 8 -28.19 -20.47 41.45
N CYS A 9 -27.72 -19.47 40.69
CA CYS A 9 -28.20 -19.08 39.35
C CYS A 9 -27.74 -17.64 39.06
N GLY A 10 -26.74 -17.47 38.20
CA GLY A 10 -26.18 -16.13 37.99
C GLY A 10 -25.08 -16.05 36.94
N ILE A 11 -25.40 -16.47 35.71
CA ILE A 11 -24.99 -15.78 34.48
C ILE A 11 -23.47 -15.65 34.25
N VAL A 12 -22.96 -16.50 33.36
CA VAL A 12 -21.81 -16.18 32.51
C VAL A 12 -22.05 -14.83 31.79
N LEU A 13 -21.34 -13.78 32.22
CA LEU A 13 -21.27 -12.49 31.53
C LEU A 13 -19.83 -11.98 31.57
N ALA A 14 -19.22 -12.00 30.38
CA ALA A 14 -18.25 -11.06 29.81
C ALA A 14 -17.44 -10.21 30.81
N ALA A 15 -16.12 -10.21 30.80
CA ALA A 15 -15.28 -9.66 29.75
C ALA A 15 -13.86 -9.65 30.38
N THR A 16 -12.79 -10.13 29.75
CA THR A 16 -11.94 -9.38 28.81
C THR A 16 -11.66 -7.93 29.26
N TYR A 17 -10.47 -7.42 28.95
CA TYR A 17 -10.01 -6.03 29.17
C TYR A 17 -9.20 -5.77 30.44
N PHE A 18 -7.95 -6.24 30.47
CA PHE A 18 -6.81 -5.36 30.75
C PHE A 18 -5.54 -6.02 30.19
N ALA A 19 -5.41 -5.98 28.87
CA ALA A 19 -4.10 -6.02 28.23
C ALA A 19 -3.83 -4.59 27.75
N PRO A 20 -2.70 -3.97 28.11
CA PRO A 20 -2.32 -2.69 27.53
C PRO A 20 -2.19 -2.88 26.03
N GLU A 21 -2.97 -2.10 25.27
CA GLU A 21 -2.77 -1.92 23.85
C GLU A 21 -1.35 -1.40 23.62
N VAL A 22 -0.44 -2.32 23.32
CA VAL A 22 0.87 -2.01 22.78
C VAL A 22 0.66 -1.13 21.57
N SER A 23 1.04 0.15 21.69
CA SER A 23 1.16 1.13 20.61
C SER A 23 2.27 0.75 19.60
N GLY A 24 2.52 -0.54 19.41
CA GLY A 24 3.42 -1.10 18.43
C GLY A 24 2.62 -1.45 17.19
N LEU A 25 2.62 -0.56 16.21
CA LEU A 25 2.38 -0.95 14.82
C LEU A 25 3.16 -2.24 14.53
N PRO A 26 2.59 -3.25 13.87
CA PRO A 26 3.43 -4.27 13.27
C PRO A 26 4.40 -3.53 12.33
N SER A 27 5.72 -3.69 12.54
CA SER A 27 6.78 -3.37 11.56
C SER A 27 6.68 -4.31 10.34
N GLY A 28 5.47 -4.40 9.81
CA GLY A 28 4.91 -5.54 9.13
C GLY A 28 3.48 -5.25 8.70
N VAL A 29 3.19 -4.02 8.26
CA VAL A 29 2.40 -3.93 7.03
C VAL A 29 3.26 -4.60 5.98
N SER A 30 3.13 -5.92 5.92
CA SER A 30 3.42 -6.66 4.72
C SER A 30 2.54 -6.01 3.69
N THR A 31 3.12 -5.08 2.93
CA THR A 31 2.58 -4.72 1.63
C THR A 31 2.51 -6.06 0.93
N LYS A 32 1.32 -6.65 0.94
CA LYS A 32 0.89 -7.48 -0.16
C LYS A 32 1.03 -6.57 -1.38
N ALA A 33 2.25 -6.45 -1.90
CA ALA A 33 2.48 -6.11 -3.28
C ALA A 33 1.55 -7.09 -3.98
N LEU A 34 0.44 -6.55 -4.49
CA LEU A 34 -0.63 -7.37 -5.03
C LEU A 34 0.05 -8.42 -5.91
N PRO A 35 -0.14 -9.72 -5.65
CA PRO A 35 0.34 -10.73 -6.57
C PRO A 35 -0.42 -10.48 -7.88
N GLY A 36 0.24 -9.82 -8.84
CA GLY A 36 -0.33 -9.50 -10.14
C GLY A 36 -0.43 -8.03 -10.53
N ALA A 37 0.21 -7.08 -9.84
CA ALA A 37 0.42 -5.76 -10.45
C ALA A 37 1.49 -5.86 -11.56
N THR A 38 1.09 -6.38 -12.72
CA THR A 38 1.92 -6.38 -13.92
C THR A 38 2.07 -4.94 -14.35
N TYR A 39 3.29 -4.41 -14.21
CA TYR A 39 3.65 -3.10 -14.73
C TYR A 39 4.07 -3.28 -16.19
N THR A 40 3.34 -2.63 -17.08
CA THR A 40 3.64 -2.63 -18.52
C THR A 40 4.43 -1.37 -18.84
N GLU A 41 5.64 -1.55 -19.38
CA GLU A 41 6.44 -0.43 -19.87
C GLU A 41 5.70 0.31 -20.98
N CYS A 42 5.67 1.63 -20.87
CA CYS A 42 4.87 2.48 -21.76
C CYS A 42 5.63 3.68 -22.31
N GLY A 43 6.80 4.00 -21.75
CA GLY A 43 7.57 5.15 -22.18
C GLY A 43 8.96 5.17 -21.54
N HIS A 44 9.87 5.89 -22.19
CA HIS A 44 11.21 6.20 -21.66
C HIS A 44 11.21 7.62 -21.05
N GLU A 45 12.28 7.94 -20.33
CA GLU A 45 12.56 9.28 -19.78
C GLU A 45 12.39 10.39 -20.84
N GLY A 46 11.63 11.44 -20.49
CA GLY A 46 11.24 12.53 -21.38
C GLY A 46 10.06 12.21 -22.30
N GLY A 47 9.51 11.01 -22.23
CA GLY A 47 8.35 10.58 -23.01
C GLY A 47 7.01 10.81 -22.30
N ARG A 48 5.95 10.25 -22.89
CA ARG A 48 4.62 10.19 -22.28
C ARG A 48 4.13 8.74 -22.27
N CYS A 49 3.50 8.35 -21.18
CA CYS A 49 2.84 7.06 -20.99
C CYS A 49 1.33 7.24 -21.20
N PRO A 50 0.78 6.90 -22.39
CA PRO A 50 -0.66 6.97 -22.62
C PRO A 50 -1.36 5.74 -22.04
N PHE A 51 -2.29 5.94 -21.11
CA PHE A 51 -3.21 4.91 -20.63
C PHE A 51 -4.56 5.56 -20.32
N ALA A 52 -5.63 4.77 -20.36
CA ALA A 52 -6.98 5.24 -20.05
C ALA A 52 -7.41 4.77 -18.66
N GLY A 53 -8.16 5.61 -17.95
CA GLY A 53 -8.60 5.30 -16.59
C GLY A 53 -7.49 5.46 -15.56
N LYS A 54 -7.72 4.95 -14.35
CA LYS A 54 -6.79 5.11 -13.23
C LYS A 54 -5.72 4.01 -13.26
N ALA A 55 -4.45 4.41 -13.26
CA ALA A 55 -3.33 3.48 -13.21
C ALA A 55 -2.25 3.97 -12.24
N SER A 56 -1.55 3.01 -11.63
CA SER A 56 -0.32 3.25 -10.89
C SER A 56 0.85 3.24 -11.87
N VAL A 57 1.52 4.38 -12.03
CA VAL A 57 2.69 4.54 -12.88
C VAL A 57 3.92 4.47 -12.00
N ARG A 58 4.88 3.62 -12.38
CA ARG A 58 6.22 3.57 -11.81
C ARG A 58 7.21 4.21 -12.77
N TYR A 59 8.14 4.98 -12.24
CA TYR A 59 9.20 5.67 -12.97
C TYR A 59 10.54 5.39 -12.32
N GLY A 60 11.52 4.89 -13.08
CA GLY A 60 12.87 4.67 -12.57
C GLY A 60 13.68 3.63 -13.36
N ALA A 61 14.80 3.21 -12.79
CA ALA A 61 15.77 2.30 -13.40
C ALA A 61 16.51 1.49 -12.32
N ASN A 62 17.15 0.38 -12.70
CA ASN A 62 18.02 -0.42 -11.83
C ASN A 62 17.40 -0.81 -10.46
N GLY A 63 16.10 -1.08 -10.44
CA GLY A 63 15.38 -1.45 -9.21
C GLY A 63 14.96 -0.28 -8.32
N LYS A 64 15.32 0.96 -8.66
CA LYS A 64 14.88 2.18 -7.99
C LYS A 64 13.72 2.77 -8.77
N TYR A 65 12.52 2.76 -8.20
CA TYR A 65 11.32 3.29 -8.84
C TYR A 65 10.53 4.20 -7.90
N HIS A 66 10.08 5.33 -8.41
CA HIS A 66 9.01 6.14 -7.82
C HIS A 66 7.67 5.73 -8.39
N TYR A 67 6.62 5.83 -7.58
CA TYR A 67 5.27 5.43 -7.95
C TYR A 67 4.33 6.62 -7.81
N ALA A 68 3.47 6.83 -8.80
CA ALA A 68 2.40 7.80 -8.73
C ALA A 68 1.14 7.25 -9.40
N THR A 69 -0.01 7.45 -8.77
CA THR A 69 -1.29 7.12 -9.38
C THR A 69 -1.75 8.29 -10.24
N ARG A 70 -2.03 8.02 -11.51
CA ARG A 70 -2.47 9.02 -12.50
C ARG A 70 -3.68 8.49 -13.26
N THR A 71 -4.34 9.38 -13.99
CA THR A 71 -5.55 9.07 -14.77
C THR A 71 -5.39 9.71 -16.14
N ASP A 72 -5.76 8.98 -17.19
CA ASP A 72 -5.65 9.43 -18.59
C ASP A 72 -4.23 9.76 -19.05
N GLY A 73 -3.26 8.97 -18.55
CA GLY A 73 -1.86 9.06 -18.90
C GLY A 73 -0.98 9.73 -17.85
N ALA A 74 0.34 9.64 -18.05
CA ALA A 74 1.34 10.30 -17.23
C ALA A 74 2.55 10.74 -18.07
N ALA A 75 3.15 11.87 -17.71
CA ALA A 75 4.40 12.32 -18.32
C ALA A 75 5.59 11.63 -17.64
N CYS A 76 6.51 11.09 -18.44
CA CYS A 76 7.60 10.22 -17.98
C CYS A 76 8.88 11.00 -17.80
N ASP A 77 8.83 11.99 -16.91
CA ASP A 77 9.91 12.93 -16.69
C ASP A 77 10.24 13.09 -15.20
N ASN A 78 11.44 13.62 -14.96
CA ASN A 78 11.95 13.92 -13.63
C ASN A 78 11.18 15.05 -12.94
N GLU A 79 10.49 15.90 -13.69
CA GLU A 79 9.67 16.98 -13.12
C GLU A 79 8.40 16.42 -12.46
N THR A 80 7.82 15.38 -13.04
CA THR A 80 6.57 14.76 -12.60
C THR A 80 6.78 13.74 -11.49
N PHE A 81 7.88 12.97 -11.54
CA PHE A 81 8.15 11.85 -10.64
C PHE A 81 9.37 12.06 -9.72
N GLY A 82 10.26 13.01 -10.03
CA GLY A 82 11.60 13.10 -9.44
C GLY A 82 12.60 12.17 -10.12
N ASP A 83 13.89 12.29 -9.77
CA ASP A 83 14.95 11.42 -10.28
C ASP A 83 15.40 10.39 -9.21
N PRO A 84 14.89 9.14 -9.26
CA PRO A 84 15.30 8.08 -8.34
C PRO A 84 16.68 7.50 -8.67
N ALA A 85 17.20 7.72 -9.89
CA ALA A 85 18.40 7.07 -10.41
C ALA A 85 19.15 8.05 -11.33
N MET A 86 19.89 8.99 -10.72
CA MET A 86 20.65 9.97 -11.48
C MET A 86 21.76 9.29 -12.29
N GLY A 87 21.77 9.53 -13.60
CA GLY A 87 22.75 8.97 -14.53
C GLY A 87 22.31 7.70 -15.26
N ASP A 88 21.15 7.13 -14.90
CA ASP A 88 20.56 5.98 -15.58
C ASP A 88 19.39 6.40 -16.47
N ALA A 89 19.24 5.72 -17.62
CA ALA A 89 18.08 5.89 -18.50
C ALA A 89 16.84 5.32 -17.81
N LYS A 90 15.92 6.20 -17.43
CA LYS A 90 14.71 5.80 -16.69
C LYS A 90 13.60 5.36 -17.63
N THR A 91 12.79 4.41 -17.16
CA THR A 91 11.60 3.96 -17.88
C THR A 91 10.36 4.13 -17.01
N CYS A 92 9.26 4.39 -17.71
CA CYS A 92 7.93 4.38 -17.15
C CYS A 92 7.25 3.06 -17.43
N ALA A 93 6.56 2.54 -16.42
CA ALA A 93 5.62 1.46 -16.60
C ALA A 93 4.34 1.75 -15.81
N PHE A 94 3.18 1.32 -16.31
CA PHE A 94 1.92 1.51 -15.61
C PHE A 94 1.25 0.17 -15.29
N SER A 95 0.50 0.13 -14.20
CA SER A 95 -0.36 -0.97 -13.83
C SER A 95 -1.77 -0.41 -13.54
N PRO A 96 -2.79 -0.79 -14.33
CA PRO A 96 -4.16 -0.34 -14.09
C PRO A 96 -4.62 -0.72 -12.68
N VAL A 97 -5.17 0.26 -11.94
CA VAL A 97 -5.81 -0.02 -10.66
C VAL A 97 -7.28 -0.27 -10.93
N LYS A 98 -7.70 -1.52 -10.75
CA LYS A 98 -9.06 -1.99 -11.04
C LYS A 98 -10.05 -1.52 -9.97
#